data_AF-A0A4U7D6M3-F1
#
_entry.id   AF-A0A4U7D6M3-F1
#
_cell.length_a   1.000
_cell.length_b   1.000
_cell.length_c   1.000
_cell.angle_alpha   90.00
_cell.angle_beta   90.00
_cell.angle_gamma   90.00
#
_symmetry.space_group_name_H-M   'P 1'
#
loop_
_entity.id
_entity.type
_entity.pdbx_description
1 polymer ?
#
loop_
_entity_poly.entity_id
_entity_poly.type
_entity_poly.pdbx_seq_one_letter_code
_entity_poly.pdbx_strand_id
1 'polypeptide(L)'
;NAPRHAYFSAARYDEPGAATMGQKGWRNADLVFDLDADHLPGVDPETTSYPEMLAACKDALFRLLDFLDDDFAFEDVTVVFSGGRGYHVHV
;
A
#
# COMPACT_ATOMS: atom_id res chain seq x y z
N ASN A 1 11.96 -1.20 23.64
CA ASN A 1 10.62 -1.15 23.03
C ASN A 1 10.37 -2.40 22.20
N ALA A 2 9.18 -2.98 22.27
CA ALA A 2 8.75 -4.12 21.45
C ALA A 2 7.39 -3.74 20.81
N PRO A 3 7.40 -3.08 19.63
CA PRO A 3 6.18 -2.54 19.05
C PRO A 3 5.30 -3.66 18.47
N ARG A 4 3.97 -3.52 18.61
CA ARG A 4 3.00 -4.41 17.96
C ARG A 4 2.93 -4.16 16.45
N HIS A 5 3.12 -2.91 16.05
CA HIS A 5 3.17 -2.46 14.66
C HIS A 5 4.29 -1.45 14.48
N ALA A 6 4.97 -1.50 13.35
CA ALA A 6 6.04 -0.58 12.99
C ALA A 6 5.79 -0.01 11.60
N TYR A 7 6.04 1.28 11.45
CA TYR A 7 5.81 2.03 10.22
C TYR A 7 6.95 3.00 9.96
N PHE A 8 7.13 3.38 8.70
CA PHE A 8 7.96 4.50 8.29
C PHE A 8 7.16 5.38 7.32
N SER A 9 7.57 6.64 7.16
CA SER A 9 6.88 7.56 6.26
C SER A 9 7.21 7.27 4.79
N ALA A 10 6.20 7.29 3.92
CA ALA A 10 6.41 7.33 2.46
C ALA A 10 7.12 8.63 2.04
N ALA A 11 6.92 9.71 2.79
CA ALA A 11 7.58 10.99 2.55
C ALA A 11 8.98 11.06 3.15
N ARG A 12 9.88 11.77 2.46
CA ARG A 12 11.24 12.10 2.92
C ARG A 12 11.28 13.56 3.36
N TYR A 13 11.96 13.79 4.47
CA TYR A 13 12.04 15.09 5.16
C TYR A 13 13.50 15.40 5.50
N ASP A 14 13.85 16.68 5.56
CA ASP A 14 15.16 17.11 6.09
C ASP A 14 15.27 16.82 7.59
N GLU A 15 14.23 17.18 8.33
CA GLU A 15 14.17 17.06 9.79
C GLU A 15 12.93 16.24 10.21
N PRO A 16 12.93 14.90 10.03
CA PRO A 16 11.76 14.05 10.31
C PRO A 16 11.25 14.17 11.75
N GLY A 17 12.15 14.48 12.69
CA GLY A 17 11.86 14.64 14.12
C GLY A 17 11.32 16.02 14.52
N ALA A 18 11.21 16.98 13.59
CA ALA A 18 10.68 18.30 13.89
C ALA A 18 9.20 18.26 14.32
N ALA A 19 8.82 19.15 15.25
CA ALA A 19 7.51 19.14 15.90
C ALA A 19 6.36 19.59 14.99
N THR A 20 6.64 20.34 13.92
CA THR A 20 5.62 20.84 12.99
C THR A 20 5.96 20.48 11.56
N MET A 21 4.93 20.25 10.73
CA MET A 21 5.13 19.87 9.32
C MET A 21 5.93 20.90 8.52
N GLY A 22 5.69 22.20 8.76
CA GLY A 22 6.44 23.27 8.10
C GLY A 22 7.93 23.25 8.42
N GLN A 23 8.32 22.74 9.58
CA GLN A 23 9.72 22.61 10.00
C GLN A 23 10.38 21.31 9.52
N LYS A 24 9.60 20.29 9.14
CA LYS A 24 10.17 19.01 8.68
C LYS A 24 10.92 19.15 7.36
N GLY A 25 10.59 20.16 6.54
CA GLY A 25 11.20 20.35 5.22
C GLY A 25 10.89 19.16 4.30
N TRP A 26 9.62 18.99 3.92
CA TRP A 26 9.22 17.92 2.99
C TRP A 26 9.99 18.02 1.67
N ARG A 27 10.45 16.88 1.15
CA ARG A 27 11.24 16.80 -0.08
C ARG A 27 10.52 16.10 -1.21
N ASN A 28 10.04 14.89 -0.96
CA ASN A 28 9.32 14.05 -1.90
C ASN A 28 8.59 12.95 -1.12
N ALA A 29 7.88 12.09 -1.84
CA ALA A 29 7.30 10.88 -1.31
C ALA A 29 7.31 9.76 -2.36
N ASP A 30 7.39 8.52 -1.89
CA ASP A 30 7.21 7.34 -2.71
C ASP A 30 5.74 7.24 -3.20
N LEU A 31 5.53 6.57 -4.33
CA LEU A 31 4.17 6.24 -4.78
C LEU A 31 3.77 4.91 -4.15
N VAL A 32 2.69 4.92 -3.36
CA VAL A 32 2.22 3.72 -2.67
C VAL A 32 0.75 3.48 -3.01
N PHE A 33 0.45 2.25 -3.41
CA PHE A 33 -0.91 1.76 -3.57
C PHE A 33 -1.25 0.81 -2.43
N ASP A 34 -2.43 0.97 -1.85
CA ASP A 34 -2.96 0.11 -0.80
C ASP A 34 -4.25 -0.54 -1.32
N LEU A 35 -4.23 -1.87 -1.44
CA LEU A 35 -5.39 -2.66 -1.82
C LEU A 35 -5.92 -3.36 -0.58
N ASP A 36 -7.13 -3.01 -0.16
CA ASP A 36 -7.88 -3.73 0.86
C ASP A 36 -9.11 -4.39 0.25
N ALA A 37 -9.30 -5.68 0.54
CA ALA A 37 -10.37 -6.47 -0.03
C ALA A 37 -11.78 -5.93 0.26
N ASP A 38 -12.01 -5.26 1.40
CA ASP A 38 -13.36 -4.75 1.79
C ASP A 38 -13.78 -3.54 0.97
N HIS A 39 -12.81 -2.86 0.38
CA HIS A 39 -13.03 -1.73 -0.49
C HIS A 39 -13.14 -2.17 -1.96
N LEU A 40 -12.95 -3.45 -2.28
CA LEU A 40 -13.07 -3.93 -3.65
C LEU A 40 -14.53 -4.05 -4.10
N PRO A 41 -14.84 -3.63 -5.33
CA PRO A 41 -16.16 -3.86 -5.91
C PRO A 41 -16.51 -5.36 -5.91
N GLY A 42 -17.71 -5.69 -5.45
CA GLY A 42 -18.21 -7.07 -5.42
C GLY A 42 -17.73 -7.89 -4.21
N VAL A 43 -16.94 -7.31 -3.31
CA VAL A 43 -16.66 -7.90 -1.99
C VAL A 43 -17.60 -7.27 -0.97
N ASP A 44 -18.35 -8.12 -0.28
CA ASP A 44 -19.14 -7.73 0.89
C ASP A 44 -18.47 -8.34 2.14
N PRO A 45 -17.94 -7.51 3.06
CA PRO A 45 -17.29 -7.96 4.28
C PRO A 45 -18.13 -8.88 5.18
N GLU A 46 -19.46 -8.78 5.11
CA GLU A 46 -20.36 -9.56 5.95
C GLU A 46 -20.65 -10.95 5.38
N THR A 47 -20.56 -11.10 4.06
CA THR A 47 -21.02 -12.33 3.36
C THR A 47 -19.93 -13.03 2.55
N THR A 48 -18.88 -12.32 2.15
CA THR A 48 -17.76 -12.89 1.40
C THR A 48 -16.86 -13.66 2.36
N SER A 49 -16.44 -14.88 2.00
CA SER A 49 -15.51 -15.60 2.86
C SER A 49 -14.11 -14.99 2.79
N TYR A 50 -13.33 -15.14 3.87
CA TYR A 50 -11.96 -14.62 3.91
C TYR A 50 -11.06 -15.14 2.76
N PRO A 51 -11.10 -16.43 2.37
CA PRO A 51 -10.38 -16.90 1.18
C PRO A 51 -10.82 -16.21 -0.12
N GLU A 52 -12.11 -15.93 -0.30
CA GLU A 52 -12.63 -15.23 -1.48
C GLU A 52 -12.18 -13.76 -1.49
N MET A 53 -12.12 -13.10 -0.33
CA MET A 53 -11.55 -11.75 -0.20
C MET A 53 -10.09 -11.72 -0.62
N LEU A 54 -9.29 -12.68 -0.16
CA LEU A 54 -7.87 -12.78 -0.52
C LEU A 54 -7.70 -13.06 -2.02
N ALA A 55 -8.56 -13.90 -2.61
CA ALA A 55 -8.55 -14.17 -4.05
C ALA A 55 -8.90 -12.92 -4.86
N ALA A 56 -10.00 -12.23 -4.52
CA ALA A 56 -10.42 -11.00 -5.18
C ALA A 56 -9.35 -9.89 -5.09
N CYS A 57 -8.71 -9.76 -3.94
CA CYS A 57 -7.64 -8.79 -3.74
C CYS A 57 -6.37 -9.13 -4.52
N LYS A 58 -6.03 -10.43 -4.61
CA LYS A 58 -4.92 -10.88 -5.43
C LYS A 58 -5.17 -10.65 -6.92
N ASP A 59 -6.41 -10.84 -7.39
CA ASP A 59 -6.78 -10.53 -8.77
C ASP A 59 -6.68 -9.02 -9.06
N ALA A 60 -7.12 -8.18 -8.13
CA ALA A 60 -6.98 -6.73 -8.25
C ALA A 60 -5.49 -6.29 -8.24
N LEU A 61 -4.66 -6.94 -7.41
CA LEU A 61 -3.21 -6.72 -7.39
C LEU A 61 -2.60 -7.01 -8.76
N PHE A 62 -2.91 -8.14 -9.39
CA PHE A 62 -2.34 -8.46 -10.71
C PHE A 62 -2.72 -7.43 -11.76
N ARG A 63 -3.98 -6.96 -11.78
CA ARG A 63 -4.41 -5.90 -12.70
C ARG A 63 -3.66 -4.58 -12.45
N LEU A 64 -3.37 -4.23 -11.19
CA LEU A 64 -2.56 -3.06 -10.88
C LEU A 64 -1.13 -3.25 -11.38
N LEU A 65 -0.52 -4.42 -11.18
CA LEU A 65 0.85 -4.67 -11.63
C LEU A 65 0.96 -4.61 -13.15
N ASP A 66 0.01 -5.18 -13.88
CA ASP A 66 -0.06 -5.09 -15.34
C ASP A 66 -0.13 -3.62 -15.79
N PHE A 67 -0.98 -2.81 -15.16
CA PHE A 67 -1.09 -1.38 -15.44
C PHE A 67 0.19 -0.58 -15.14
N LEU A 68 0.87 -0.88 -14.03
CA LEU A 68 2.12 -0.21 -13.67
C LEU A 68 3.27 -0.55 -14.63
N ASP A 69 3.31 -1.79 -15.12
CA ASP A 69 4.31 -2.25 -16.09
C ASP A 69 4.01 -1.71 -17.50
N ASP A 70 2.78 -1.93 -18.00
CA ASP A 70 2.41 -1.62 -19.38
C ASP A 70 2.33 -0.10 -19.66
N ASP A 71 1.76 0.69 -18.74
CA ASP A 71 1.48 2.11 -18.99
C ASP A 71 2.59 3.05 -18.47
N PHE A 72 3.28 2.67 -17.40
CA PHE A 72 4.27 3.53 -16.74
C PHE A 72 5.70 3.00 -16.79
N ALA A 73 5.90 1.71 -17.15
CA ALA A 73 7.20 1.06 -17.20
C ALA A 73 8.02 1.23 -15.91
N PHE A 74 7.37 1.09 -14.76
CA PHE A 74 8.07 1.11 -13.47
C PHE A 74 8.87 -0.18 -13.27
N GLU A 75 10.19 -0.07 -13.17
CA GLU A 75 11.08 -1.24 -13.03
C GLU A 75 11.24 -1.71 -11.57
N ASP A 76 11.19 -0.79 -10.61
CA ASP A 76 11.43 -1.04 -9.18
C ASP A 76 10.11 -1.10 -8.38
N VAL A 77 9.35 -2.19 -8.56
CA VAL A 77 8.09 -2.42 -7.84
C VAL A 77 8.28 -3.39 -6.68
N THR A 78 7.88 -2.99 -5.47
CA THR A 78 7.85 -3.88 -4.28
C THR A 78 6.42 -4.17 -3.85
N VAL A 79 6.06 -5.46 -3.82
CA VAL A 79 4.75 -5.94 -3.34
C VAL A 79 4.90 -6.52 -1.94
N VAL A 80 4.06 -6.09 -1.00
CA VAL A 80 4.06 -6.54 0.39
C VAL A 80 2.65 -6.96 0.79
N PHE A 81 2.50 -8.12 1.41
CA PHE A 81 1.23 -8.51 2.03
C PHE A 81 0.96 -7.63 3.25
N SER A 82 -0.26 -7.07 3.38
CA SER A 82 -0.59 -6.13 4.45
C SER A 82 -0.58 -6.73 5.86
N GLY A 83 -0.52 -8.06 5.96
CA GLY A 83 -0.67 -8.81 7.21
C GLY A 83 -2.13 -9.06 7.59
N GLY A 84 -3.07 -8.63 6.75
CA GLY A 84 -4.51 -8.81 6.92
C GLY A 84 -5.15 -9.39 5.67
N ARG A 85 -5.73 -8.54 4.84
CA ARG A 85 -6.65 -8.92 3.76
C ARG A 85 -6.34 -8.19 2.45
N GLY A 86 -5.10 -7.73 2.33
CA GLY A 86 -4.69 -6.77 1.31
C GLY A 86 -3.22 -6.82 0.96
N TYR A 87 -2.81 -5.91 0.08
CA TYR A 87 -1.43 -5.76 -0.37
C TYR A 87 -1.06 -4.27 -0.48
N HIS A 88 0.19 -3.96 -0.17
CA HIS A 88 0.79 -2.67 -0.50
C HIS A 88 1.74 -2.83 -1.69
N VAL A 89 1.68 -1.90 -2.63
CA VAL A 89 2.61 -1.83 -3.77
C VAL A 89 3.35 -0.50 -3.68
N HIS A 90 4.68 -0.57 -3.64
CA HIS A 90 5.58 0.59 -3.59
C HIS A 90 6.31 0.73 -4.92
N VAL A 91 6.39 1.98 -5.40
CA VAL A 91 7.05 2.39 -6.64
C VAL A 91 7.87 3.66 -6.43
#